data_AF-A0A6J2KHP9-F1
#
_entry.id   AF-A0A6J2KHP9-F1
#
_cell.length_a   1.000
_cell.length_b   1.000
_cell.length_c   1.000
_cell.angle_alpha   90.00
_cell.angle_beta   90.00
_cell.angle_gamma   90.00
#
_symmetry.space_group_name_H-M   'P 1'
#
loop_
_entity.id
_entity.type
_entity.pdbx_description
1 polymer ?
#
loop_
_entity_poly.entity_id
_entity_poly.type
_entity_poly.pdbx_seq_one_letter_code
_entity_poly.pdbx_strand_id
1 'polypeptide(L)'
;MLYLGKTSEGEKMKCSCKNEIFTKMIVDKCRTVVILSSMVCTLAVVISLHKLLTYDIRITKPFSPIPEGLYGNYLEPISDENPVPIVPKAQDKARDAEAVVSLNAALEMKKHGKSDKALKLFQHAFALSPKHADILNHYGEFLEDTKKDIVKADQLYTLALTNYPDHTGALTNRQRTASIVENLDREMLRKIDDKRDALSSIPENNSALRRAKKEAYFQHIYHTVAIEGNTMTLQQTRSILETRIAISGKSIDEHNEILGLDAAMKYINSTLLYRLRDITMGDILEIHKRVLGHVDPVEGGNFRRTQVYVGGHIPPGPLEIQGLMIQFMEWLNSEDALDLHPVRYAALAHYKLVHIHPFVDGNGRTSRLLMNLLLMQAGYPPVIIAKQHRHLYYQHLQTANEGDVRPFVRFIAQSTERTLNLYLWATSEFSHTVPAIGKPHILTEDEFDDTIL
;
A
#
# COMPACT_ATOMS: atom_id res chain seq x y z
N MET A 1 16.88 27.19 87.48
CA MET A 1 16.15 26.16 88.25
C MET A 1 15.59 25.14 87.29
N LEU A 2 16.04 23.90 87.42
CA LEU A 2 15.39 22.70 86.87
C LEU A 2 13.98 22.56 87.47
N TYR A 3 12.98 22.15 86.69
CA TYR A 3 12.33 20.84 86.84
C TYR A 3 11.34 20.53 85.72
N LEU A 4 11.44 19.29 85.25
CA LEU A 4 10.63 18.62 84.25
C LEU A 4 9.28 18.15 84.82
N GLY A 5 8.28 18.06 83.94
CA GLY A 5 7.49 16.82 83.80
C GLY A 5 6.09 16.80 84.41
N LYS A 6 5.08 16.91 83.53
CA LYS A 6 3.91 16.00 83.47
C LYS A 6 3.08 16.35 82.23
N THR A 7 3.31 15.62 81.14
CA THR A 7 2.30 15.48 80.07
C THR A 7 2.10 14.00 79.79
N SER A 8 0.83 13.65 79.74
CA SER A 8 0.21 12.34 79.93
C SER A 8 0.57 11.29 78.87
N GLU A 9 0.82 10.06 79.33
CA GLU A 9 0.95 8.83 78.52
C GLU A 9 -0.29 8.53 77.64
N GLY A 10 -1.44 9.15 77.91
CA GLY A 10 -2.69 8.92 77.17
C GLY A 10 -2.72 9.44 75.72
N GLU A 11 -1.92 10.45 75.37
CA GLU A 11 -1.88 11.00 73.99
C GLU A 11 -0.91 10.24 73.07
N LYS A 12 0.15 9.64 73.63
CA LYS A 12 1.09 8.82 72.84
C LYS A 12 0.48 7.49 72.38
N MET A 13 -0.37 6.85 73.18
CA MET A 13 -1.06 5.60 72.77
C MET A 13 -2.07 5.83 71.64
N LYS A 14 -2.83 6.94 71.66
CA LYS A 14 -3.82 7.23 70.60
C LYS A 14 -3.20 7.58 69.25
N CYS A 15 -2.01 8.20 69.25
CA CYS A 15 -1.28 8.53 68.03
C CYS A 15 -0.61 7.29 67.41
N SER A 16 -0.03 6.41 68.26
CA SER A 16 0.61 5.17 67.80
C SER A 16 -0.38 4.17 67.19
N CYS A 17 -1.56 4.01 67.81
CA CYS A 17 -2.58 3.07 67.31
C CYS A 17 -3.22 3.55 65.99
N LYS A 18 -3.37 4.87 65.78
CA LYS A 18 -3.83 5.42 64.50
C LYS A 18 -2.80 5.23 63.38
N ASN A 19 -1.50 5.39 63.67
CA ASN A 19 -0.45 5.17 62.68
C ASN A 19 -0.32 3.68 62.28
N GLU A 20 -0.50 2.75 63.21
CA GLU A 20 -0.53 1.31 62.89
C GLU A 20 -1.71 0.94 61.98
N ILE A 21 -2.91 1.45 62.27
CA ILE A 21 -4.11 1.19 61.45
C ILE A 21 -3.94 1.76 60.05
N PHE A 22 -3.39 2.98 59.93
CA PHE A 22 -3.17 3.62 58.63
C PHE A 22 -2.11 2.90 57.80
N THR A 23 -1.03 2.46 58.43
CA THR A 23 0.05 1.70 57.78
C THR A 23 -0.46 0.33 57.31
N LYS A 24 -1.25 -0.36 58.13
CA LYS A 24 -1.87 -1.64 57.78
C LYS A 24 -2.84 -1.50 56.59
N MET A 25 -3.62 -0.41 56.56
CA MET A 25 -4.55 -0.13 55.46
C MET A 25 -3.84 0.21 54.14
N ILE A 26 -2.67 0.88 54.18
CA ILE A 26 -1.85 1.14 52.99
C ILE A 26 -1.22 -0.16 52.47
N VAL A 27 -0.68 -0.99 53.36
CA VAL A 27 -0.07 -2.27 52.99
C VAL A 27 -1.11 -3.21 52.36
N ASP A 28 -2.34 -3.25 52.87
CA ASP A 28 -3.41 -4.06 52.28
C ASP A 28 -3.86 -3.54 50.90
N LYS A 29 -3.90 -2.22 50.69
CA LYS A 29 -4.16 -1.65 49.36
C LYS A 29 -3.04 -1.95 48.36
N CYS A 30 -1.78 -1.84 48.78
CA CYS A 30 -0.63 -2.19 47.93
C CYS A 30 -0.63 -3.69 47.59
N ARG A 31 -0.93 -4.57 48.56
CA ARG A 31 -1.09 -6.01 48.31
C ARG A 31 -2.19 -6.29 47.31
N THR A 32 -3.34 -5.63 47.44
CA THR A 32 -4.48 -5.79 46.52
C THR A 32 -4.10 -5.37 45.10
N VAL A 33 -3.37 -4.26 44.94
CA VAL A 33 -2.90 -3.77 43.62
C VAL A 33 -1.89 -4.73 42.98
N VAL A 34 -0.95 -5.27 43.76
CA VAL A 34 0.05 -6.24 43.26
C VAL A 34 -0.61 -7.57 42.88
N ILE A 35 -1.60 -8.03 43.65
CA ILE A 35 -2.38 -9.24 43.33
C ILE A 35 -3.17 -9.01 42.04
N LEU A 36 -3.86 -7.87 41.90
CA LEU A 36 -4.59 -7.53 40.68
C LEU A 36 -3.67 -7.42 39.46
N SER A 37 -2.49 -6.80 39.59
CA SER A 37 -1.55 -6.70 38.46
C SER A 37 -0.99 -8.06 38.06
N SER A 38 -0.71 -8.94 39.03
CA SER A 38 -0.26 -10.31 38.78
C SER A 38 -1.35 -11.14 38.10
N MET A 39 -2.61 -11.00 38.51
CA MET A 39 -3.75 -11.67 37.87
C MET A 39 -3.96 -11.19 36.43
N VAL A 40 -3.83 -9.89 36.16
CA VAL A 40 -3.94 -9.35 34.79
C VAL A 40 -2.79 -9.83 33.90
N CYS A 41 -1.55 -9.83 34.41
CA CYS A 41 -0.40 -10.35 33.66
C CYS A 41 -0.54 -11.86 33.37
N THR A 42 -0.98 -12.65 34.34
CA THR A 42 -1.17 -14.09 34.14
C THR A 42 -2.30 -14.37 33.16
N LEU A 43 -3.41 -13.62 33.22
CA LEU A 43 -4.50 -13.73 32.24
C LEU A 43 -4.02 -13.36 30.83
N ALA A 44 -3.23 -12.29 30.68
CA ALA A 44 -2.66 -11.88 29.39
C ALA A 44 -1.69 -12.93 28.81
N VAL A 45 -0.87 -13.55 29.65
CA VAL A 45 0.02 -14.65 29.24
C VAL A 45 -0.79 -15.87 28.84
N VAL A 46 -1.84 -16.23 29.58
CA VAL A 46 -2.72 -17.36 29.24
C VAL A 46 -3.49 -17.12 27.95
N ILE A 47 -3.98 -15.91 27.69
CA ILE A 47 -4.63 -15.55 26.41
C ILE A 47 -3.63 -15.61 25.25
N SER A 48 -2.41 -15.10 25.45
CA SER A 48 -1.35 -15.19 24.44
C SER A 48 -0.90 -16.63 24.17
N LEU A 49 -0.79 -17.46 25.22
CA LEU A 49 -0.49 -18.89 25.07
C LEU A 49 -1.64 -19.63 24.38
N HIS A 50 -2.89 -19.30 24.73
CA HIS A 50 -4.05 -19.88 24.09
C HIS A 50 -4.09 -19.51 22.60
N LYS A 51 -3.84 -18.23 22.24
CA LYS A 51 -3.71 -17.78 20.85
C LYS A 51 -2.58 -18.50 20.09
N LEU A 52 -1.45 -18.76 20.75
CA LEU A 52 -0.32 -19.54 20.20
C LEU A 52 -0.67 -21.01 20.00
N LEU A 53 -1.42 -21.60 20.93
CA LEU A 53 -1.81 -23.02 20.90
C LEU A 53 -3.02 -23.29 19.99
N THR A 54 -3.88 -22.30 19.75
CA THR A 54 -4.97 -22.35 18.78
C THR A 54 -4.55 -21.82 17.40
N TYR A 55 -3.26 -21.51 17.20
CA TYR A 55 -2.69 -21.12 15.92
C TYR A 55 -2.59 -22.36 15.01
N ASP A 56 -3.76 -22.91 14.68
CA ASP A 56 -3.94 -23.78 13.53
C ASP A 56 -3.60 -22.92 12.31
N ILE A 57 -2.70 -23.38 11.44
CA ILE A 57 -2.32 -22.70 10.20
C ILE A 57 -3.53 -22.74 9.26
N ARG A 58 -4.53 -21.92 9.55
CA ARG A 58 -5.55 -21.55 8.59
C ARG A 58 -4.86 -20.60 7.64
N ILE A 59 -4.50 -21.13 6.48
CA ILE A 59 -4.22 -20.34 5.28
C ILE A 59 -5.53 -19.58 4.97
N THR A 60 -5.71 -18.44 5.64
CA THR A 60 -6.79 -17.51 5.36
C THR A 60 -6.48 -16.89 4.01
N LYS A 61 -7.17 -17.39 2.98
CA LYS A 61 -7.07 -16.94 1.59
C LYS A 61 -7.16 -15.41 1.53
N PRO A 62 -6.05 -14.70 1.27
CA PRO A 62 -6.09 -13.27 1.05
C PRO A 62 -6.41 -13.08 -0.44
N PHE A 63 -7.69 -13.17 -0.80
CA PHE A 63 -8.23 -13.03 -2.16
C PHE A 63 -7.55 -13.91 -3.24
N SER A 64 -8.11 -15.09 -3.51
CA SER A 64 -8.09 -15.70 -4.87
C SER A 64 -9.07 -16.89 -4.97
N PRO A 65 -9.75 -17.15 -6.11
CA PRO A 65 -10.11 -16.25 -7.22
C PRO A 65 -11.57 -15.77 -7.04
N ILE A 66 -12.06 -14.84 -7.86
CA ILE A 66 -13.50 -14.88 -8.20
C ILE A 66 -13.54 -15.22 -9.70
N PRO A 67 -13.73 -16.50 -10.02
CA PRO A 67 -15.00 -16.95 -10.63
C PRO A 67 -15.46 -18.32 -10.05
N GLU A 68 -16.71 -18.79 -10.14
CA GLU A 68 -17.97 -18.38 -10.80
C GLU A 68 -19.11 -18.30 -9.76
N GLY A 69 -20.14 -17.48 -10.00
CA GLY A 69 -21.39 -17.46 -9.20
C GLY A 69 -21.70 -16.18 -8.42
N LEU A 70 -20.97 -15.08 -8.67
CA LEU A 70 -21.16 -13.80 -7.97
C LEU A 70 -21.42 -12.61 -8.92
N TYR A 71 -22.01 -12.90 -10.10
CA TYR A 71 -23.08 -12.03 -10.58
C TYR A 71 -24.37 -12.64 -10.03
N GLY A 72 -25.08 -11.89 -9.20
CA GLY A 72 -26.30 -12.36 -8.56
C GLY A 72 -27.33 -12.90 -9.55
N ASN A 73 -28.07 -13.90 -9.10
CA ASN A 73 -29.27 -14.46 -9.73
C ASN A 73 -30.43 -13.44 -9.77
N TYR A 74 -30.31 -12.37 -10.55
CA TYR A 74 -31.39 -11.42 -10.83
C TYR A 74 -31.49 -11.11 -12.33
N LEU A 75 -31.63 -12.16 -13.12
CA LEU A 75 -32.40 -12.11 -14.36
C LEU A 75 -33.27 -13.36 -14.35
N GLU A 76 -34.59 -13.18 -14.33
CA GLU A 76 -35.50 -14.26 -14.75
C GLU A 76 -35.11 -14.70 -16.17
N PRO A 77 -35.28 -15.99 -16.51
CA PRO A 77 -34.71 -16.57 -17.71
C PRO A 77 -35.40 -15.99 -18.94
N ILE A 78 -34.64 -15.23 -19.75
CA ILE A 78 -34.98 -15.04 -21.15
C ILE A 78 -34.68 -16.39 -21.82
N SER A 79 -35.74 -17.05 -22.26
CA SER A 79 -35.71 -18.30 -23.00
C SER A 79 -34.85 -18.21 -24.25
N ASP A 80 -34.02 -19.25 -24.44
CA ASP A 80 -33.42 -19.74 -25.68
C ASP A 80 -32.77 -18.71 -26.61
N GLU A 81 -31.44 -18.65 -26.56
CA GLU A 81 -30.58 -18.85 -27.75
C GLU A 81 -29.18 -19.29 -27.28
N ASN A 82 -28.72 -20.42 -27.83
CA ASN A 82 -27.45 -21.06 -27.46
C ASN A 82 -26.26 -20.06 -27.48
N PRO A 83 -25.33 -20.11 -26.51
CA PRO A 83 -24.13 -19.29 -26.57
C PRO A 83 -23.31 -19.68 -27.81
N VAL A 84 -23.13 -18.72 -28.71
CA VAL A 84 -22.25 -18.89 -29.88
C VAL A 84 -20.84 -19.18 -29.36
N PRO A 85 -20.21 -20.31 -29.74
CA PRO A 85 -18.84 -20.59 -29.38
C PRO A 85 -17.94 -19.46 -29.86
N ILE A 86 -17.16 -18.86 -28.96
CA ILE A 86 -16.11 -17.90 -29.34
C ILE A 86 -15.05 -18.70 -30.09
N VAL A 87 -15.18 -18.79 -31.42
CA VAL A 87 -14.16 -19.35 -32.29
C VAL A 87 -12.97 -18.39 -32.28
N PRO A 88 -11.75 -18.82 -31.87
CA PRO A 88 -10.57 -17.98 -31.92
C PRO A 88 -10.39 -17.46 -33.35
N LYS A 89 -10.24 -16.13 -33.53
CA LYS A 89 -10.04 -15.56 -34.86
C LYS A 89 -8.77 -16.18 -35.47
N ALA A 90 -8.76 -16.44 -36.77
CA ALA A 90 -7.62 -17.04 -37.46
C ALA A 90 -6.29 -16.29 -37.21
N GLN A 91 -6.39 -14.99 -36.90
CA GLN A 91 -5.28 -14.10 -36.58
C GLN A 91 -4.64 -14.37 -35.20
N ASP A 92 -5.41 -14.85 -34.23
CA ASP A 92 -4.91 -15.21 -32.89
C ASP A 92 -4.09 -16.51 -32.95
N LYS A 93 -4.55 -17.49 -33.73
CA LYS A 93 -3.80 -18.75 -33.96
C LYS A 93 -2.45 -18.55 -34.64
N ALA A 94 -2.37 -17.61 -35.58
CA ALA A 94 -1.10 -17.30 -36.26
C ALA A 94 -0.09 -16.62 -35.31
N ARG A 95 -0.56 -15.71 -34.45
CA ARG A 95 0.27 -15.06 -33.42
C ARG A 95 0.76 -16.05 -32.38
N ASP A 96 -0.11 -16.95 -31.92
CA ASP A 96 0.28 -17.99 -30.96
C ASP A 96 1.32 -18.94 -31.57
N ALA A 97 1.19 -19.31 -32.85
CA ALA A 97 2.19 -20.11 -33.54
C ALA A 97 3.56 -19.40 -33.62
N GLU A 98 3.57 -18.10 -33.95
CA GLU A 98 4.80 -17.29 -33.96
C GLU A 98 5.42 -17.15 -32.56
N ALA A 99 4.59 -17.02 -31.52
CA ALA A 99 5.02 -16.94 -30.13
C ALA A 99 5.71 -18.25 -29.69
N VAL A 100 5.16 -19.41 -30.07
CA VAL A 100 5.76 -20.73 -29.80
C VAL A 100 7.07 -20.93 -30.54
N VAL A 101 7.18 -20.45 -31.80
CA VAL A 101 8.46 -20.47 -32.53
C VAL A 101 9.52 -19.63 -31.81
N SER A 102 9.13 -18.44 -31.34
CA SER A 102 10.01 -17.56 -30.57
C SER A 102 10.44 -18.16 -29.24
N LEU A 103 9.54 -18.86 -28.55
CA LEU A 103 9.83 -19.62 -27.32
C LEU A 103 10.87 -20.72 -27.59
N ASN A 104 10.67 -21.52 -28.63
CA ASN A 104 11.62 -22.59 -28.97
C ASN A 104 13.01 -22.04 -29.29
N ALA A 105 13.08 -20.92 -30.02
CA ALA A 105 14.34 -20.22 -30.25
C ALA A 105 14.97 -19.71 -28.95
N ALA A 106 14.17 -19.19 -28.00
CA ALA A 106 14.64 -18.74 -26.69
C ALA A 106 15.27 -19.89 -25.89
N LEU A 107 14.62 -21.06 -25.87
CA LEU A 107 15.11 -22.27 -25.19
C LEU A 107 16.42 -22.76 -25.81
N GLU A 108 16.53 -22.76 -27.14
CA GLU A 108 17.78 -23.10 -27.82
C GLU A 108 18.90 -22.11 -27.48
N MET A 109 18.62 -20.80 -27.46
CA MET A 109 19.62 -19.81 -27.04
C MET A 109 20.04 -20.00 -25.57
N LYS A 110 19.11 -20.36 -24.67
CA LYS A 110 19.41 -20.71 -23.26
C LYS A 110 20.37 -21.88 -23.18
N LYS A 111 20.11 -22.98 -23.91
CA LYS A 111 20.99 -24.17 -23.96
C LYS A 111 22.41 -23.85 -24.44
N HIS A 112 22.55 -22.92 -25.39
CA HIS A 112 23.83 -22.47 -25.90
C HIS A 112 24.52 -21.42 -25.00
N GLY A 113 24.00 -21.14 -23.81
CA GLY A 113 24.55 -20.16 -22.87
C GLY A 113 24.38 -18.69 -23.30
N LYS A 114 23.57 -18.40 -24.33
CA LYS A 114 23.37 -17.04 -24.87
C LYS A 114 22.23 -16.32 -24.16
N SER A 115 22.42 -16.04 -22.87
CA SER A 115 21.39 -15.54 -21.94
C SER A 115 20.68 -14.27 -22.42
N ASP A 116 21.38 -13.28 -22.98
CA ASP A 116 20.72 -12.02 -23.37
C ASP A 116 19.90 -12.15 -24.65
N LYS A 117 20.31 -13.03 -25.56
CA LYS A 117 19.50 -13.36 -26.74
C LYS A 117 18.26 -14.15 -26.33
N ALA A 118 18.41 -15.10 -25.42
CA ALA A 118 17.28 -15.85 -24.86
C ALA A 118 16.28 -14.90 -24.18
N LEU A 119 16.75 -13.94 -23.37
CA LEU A 119 15.89 -12.96 -22.71
C LEU A 119 15.05 -12.15 -23.72
N LYS A 120 15.66 -11.64 -24.79
CA LYS A 120 14.94 -10.88 -25.82
C LYS A 120 13.89 -11.73 -26.54
N LEU A 121 14.20 -13.01 -26.80
CA LEU A 121 13.27 -13.94 -27.44
C LEU A 121 12.10 -14.31 -26.50
N PHE A 122 12.36 -14.52 -25.21
CA PHE A 122 11.29 -14.70 -24.22
C PHE A 122 10.37 -13.48 -24.12
N GLN A 123 10.95 -12.27 -24.07
CA GLN A 123 10.19 -11.02 -24.06
C GLN A 123 9.35 -10.86 -25.32
N HIS A 124 9.89 -11.24 -26.48
CA HIS A 124 9.16 -11.21 -27.74
C HIS A 124 8.01 -12.23 -27.77
N ALA A 125 8.25 -13.48 -27.34
CA ALA A 125 7.21 -14.49 -27.23
C ALA A 125 6.08 -14.06 -26.29
N PHE A 126 6.43 -13.48 -25.13
CA PHE A 126 5.45 -12.92 -24.19
C PHE A 126 4.68 -11.74 -24.77
N ALA A 127 5.32 -10.85 -25.54
CA ALA A 127 4.63 -9.74 -26.18
C ALA A 127 3.64 -10.20 -27.27
N LEU A 128 3.93 -11.31 -27.95
CA LEU A 128 3.05 -11.90 -28.96
C LEU A 128 1.85 -12.62 -28.34
N SER A 129 2.07 -13.40 -27.28
CA SER A 129 1.01 -14.12 -26.56
C SER A 129 1.17 -14.01 -25.03
N PRO A 130 0.71 -12.91 -24.41
CA PRO A 130 0.92 -12.61 -22.99
C PRO A 130 0.24 -13.57 -22.01
N LYS A 131 -0.75 -14.34 -22.48
CA LYS A 131 -1.56 -15.25 -21.64
C LYS A 131 -1.18 -16.71 -21.81
N HIS A 132 -0.25 -17.04 -22.71
CA HIS A 132 0.11 -18.43 -23.01
C HIS A 132 0.88 -19.08 -21.85
N ALA A 133 0.35 -20.16 -21.29
CA ALA A 133 0.91 -20.79 -20.08
C ALA A 133 2.35 -21.29 -20.25
N ASP A 134 2.67 -22.00 -21.33
CA ASP A 134 4.03 -22.54 -21.54
C ASP A 134 5.09 -21.43 -21.67
N ILE A 135 4.76 -20.34 -22.37
CA ILE A 135 5.65 -19.18 -22.53
C ILE A 135 5.91 -18.55 -21.16
N LEU A 136 4.86 -18.35 -20.36
CA LEU A 136 4.96 -17.80 -19.01
C LEU A 136 5.79 -18.70 -18.08
N ASN A 137 5.53 -20.01 -18.10
CA ASN A 137 6.26 -20.98 -17.28
C ASN A 137 7.75 -21.03 -17.64
N HIS A 138 8.09 -21.24 -18.91
CA HIS A 138 9.50 -21.32 -19.32
C HIS A 138 10.23 -19.98 -19.20
N TYR A 139 9.54 -18.87 -19.38
CA TYR A 139 10.13 -17.57 -19.11
C TYR A 139 10.40 -17.38 -17.61
N GLY A 140 9.49 -17.81 -16.75
CA GLY A 140 9.70 -17.85 -15.30
C GLY A 140 10.92 -18.68 -14.90
N GLU A 141 11.03 -19.90 -15.43
CA GLU A 141 12.17 -20.79 -15.18
C GLU A 141 13.50 -20.15 -15.62
N PHE A 142 13.50 -19.48 -16.77
CA PHE A 142 14.68 -18.75 -17.24
C PHE A 142 15.07 -17.60 -16.30
N LEU A 143 14.11 -16.80 -15.84
CA LEU A 143 14.37 -15.70 -14.92
C LEU A 143 14.91 -16.19 -13.58
N GLU A 144 14.39 -17.31 -13.12
CA GLU A 144 14.83 -17.94 -11.89
C GLU A 144 16.25 -18.51 -11.99
N ASP A 145 16.49 -19.39 -12.97
CA ASP A 145 17.77 -20.09 -13.12
C ASP A 145 18.91 -19.15 -13.51
N THR A 146 18.63 -18.20 -14.41
CA THR A 146 19.67 -17.45 -15.12
C THR A 146 19.79 -16.01 -14.62
N LYS A 147 18.67 -15.34 -14.33
CA LYS A 147 18.67 -13.93 -13.88
C LYS A 147 18.50 -13.79 -12.37
N LYS A 148 18.27 -14.89 -11.63
CA LYS A 148 18.01 -14.92 -10.18
C LYS A 148 16.87 -13.98 -9.74
N ASP A 149 15.92 -13.70 -10.65
CA ASP A 149 14.76 -12.85 -10.38
C ASP A 149 13.55 -13.71 -10.01
N ILE A 150 13.58 -14.21 -8.77
CA ILE A 150 12.56 -15.12 -8.23
C ILE A 150 11.19 -14.42 -8.14
N VAL A 151 11.18 -13.11 -7.83
CA VAL A 151 9.94 -12.34 -7.67
C VAL A 151 9.20 -12.23 -9.01
N LYS A 152 9.93 -11.96 -10.10
CA LYS A 152 9.31 -11.90 -11.44
C LYS A 152 8.97 -13.29 -11.98
N ALA A 153 9.78 -14.31 -11.70
CA ALA A 153 9.45 -15.69 -12.03
C ALA A 153 8.12 -16.12 -11.38
N ASP A 154 7.95 -15.85 -10.09
CA ASP A 154 6.73 -16.14 -9.33
C ASP A 154 5.49 -15.41 -9.87
N GLN A 155 5.66 -14.18 -10.34
CA GLN A 155 4.59 -13.42 -11.02
C GLN A 155 4.17 -14.10 -12.32
N LEU A 156 5.12 -14.56 -13.14
CA LEU A 156 4.82 -15.27 -14.39
C LEU A 156 4.13 -16.61 -14.13
N TYR A 157 4.55 -17.39 -13.12
CA TYR A 157 3.85 -18.62 -12.74
C TYR A 157 2.43 -18.33 -12.24
N THR A 158 2.25 -17.25 -11.48
CA THR A 158 0.91 -16.83 -11.02
C THR A 158 0.02 -16.45 -12.21
N LEU A 159 0.55 -15.66 -13.15
CA LEU A 159 -0.18 -15.29 -14.36
C LEU A 159 -0.54 -16.50 -15.22
N ALA A 160 0.36 -17.49 -15.32
CA ALA A 160 0.08 -18.74 -16.02
C ALA A 160 -1.11 -19.47 -15.39
N LEU A 161 -1.13 -19.60 -14.06
CA LEU A 161 -2.19 -20.29 -13.32
C LEU A 161 -3.52 -19.53 -13.31
N THR A 162 -3.50 -18.19 -13.37
CA THR A 162 -4.73 -17.39 -13.51
C THR A 162 -5.44 -17.69 -14.84
N ASN A 163 -4.67 -17.92 -15.92
CA ASN A 163 -5.24 -18.22 -17.23
C ASN A 163 -5.48 -19.73 -17.45
N TYR A 164 -4.62 -20.57 -16.87
CA TYR A 164 -4.63 -22.04 -17.01
C TYR A 164 -4.35 -22.70 -15.65
N PRO A 165 -5.40 -22.89 -14.82
CA PRO A 165 -5.24 -23.38 -13.44
C PRO A 165 -4.61 -24.77 -13.32
N ASP A 166 -4.84 -25.64 -14.31
CA ASP A 166 -4.38 -27.03 -14.31
C ASP A 166 -2.94 -27.22 -14.87
N HIS A 167 -2.23 -26.13 -15.17
CA HIS A 167 -0.88 -26.21 -15.73
C HIS A 167 0.14 -26.70 -14.68
N THR A 168 0.54 -27.98 -14.80
CA THR A 168 1.35 -28.71 -13.80
C THR A 168 2.73 -28.09 -13.53
N GLY A 169 3.44 -27.62 -14.56
CA GLY A 169 4.76 -26.99 -14.42
C GLY A 169 4.69 -25.71 -13.58
N ALA A 170 3.85 -24.76 -14.02
CA ALA A 170 3.56 -23.52 -13.29
C ALA A 170 3.08 -23.78 -11.85
N LEU A 171 2.24 -24.79 -11.61
CA LEU A 171 1.77 -25.13 -10.26
C LEU A 171 2.94 -25.55 -9.35
N THR A 172 3.79 -26.46 -9.83
CA THR A 172 4.95 -26.97 -9.08
C THR A 172 5.96 -25.86 -8.80
N ASN A 173 6.27 -25.06 -9.82
CA ASN A 173 7.18 -23.92 -9.69
C ASN A 173 6.63 -22.88 -8.71
N ARG A 174 5.34 -22.54 -8.80
CA ARG A 174 4.69 -21.58 -7.90
C ARG A 174 4.66 -22.05 -6.46
N GLN A 175 4.38 -23.33 -6.19
CA GLN A 175 4.40 -23.87 -4.84
C GLN A 175 5.77 -23.68 -4.17
N ARG A 176 6.85 -23.82 -4.94
CA ARG A 176 8.21 -23.63 -4.45
C ARG A 176 8.56 -22.15 -4.27
N THR A 177 8.26 -21.30 -5.25
CA THR A 177 8.62 -19.87 -5.19
C THR A 177 7.77 -19.07 -4.20
N ALA A 178 6.56 -19.54 -3.85
CA ALA A 178 5.63 -18.80 -3.01
C ALA A 178 6.19 -18.41 -1.65
N SER A 179 6.73 -19.38 -0.91
CA SER A 179 7.29 -19.15 0.43
C SER A 179 8.52 -18.24 0.39
N ILE A 180 9.36 -18.39 -0.64
CA ILE A 180 10.55 -17.56 -0.85
C ILE A 180 10.14 -16.10 -1.08
N VAL A 181 9.21 -15.87 -2.00
CA VAL A 181 8.74 -14.52 -2.33
C VAL A 181 8.01 -13.89 -1.15
N GLU A 182 7.23 -14.65 -0.38
CA GLU A 182 6.60 -14.14 0.85
C GLU A 182 7.65 -13.68 1.88
N ASN A 183 8.71 -14.46 2.07
CA ASN A 183 9.81 -14.07 2.97
C ASN A 183 10.55 -12.83 2.47
N LEU A 184 10.80 -12.71 1.16
CA LEU A 184 11.39 -11.52 0.56
C LEU A 184 10.52 -10.27 0.78
N ASP A 185 9.21 -10.40 0.57
CA ASP A 185 8.26 -9.30 0.79
C ASP A 185 8.21 -8.89 2.27
N ARG A 186 8.21 -9.86 3.18
CA ARG A 186 8.23 -9.62 4.63
C ARG A 186 9.50 -8.89 5.06
N GLU A 187 10.65 -9.29 4.54
CA GLU A 187 11.93 -8.67 4.84
C GLU A 187 12.02 -7.24 4.27
N MET A 188 11.51 -7.02 3.05
CA MET A 188 11.39 -5.67 2.49
C MET A 188 10.55 -4.76 3.40
N LEU A 189 9.40 -5.24 3.87
CA LEU A 189 8.53 -4.47 4.77
C LEU A 189 9.21 -4.18 6.12
N ARG A 190 9.89 -5.16 6.71
CA ARG A 190 10.68 -4.97 7.95
C ARG A 190 11.73 -3.87 7.78
N LYS A 191 12.48 -3.86 6.67
CA LYS A 191 13.48 -2.80 6.41
C LYS A 191 12.87 -1.40 6.31
N ILE A 192 11.63 -1.30 5.85
CA ILE A 192 10.91 -0.02 5.79
C ILE A 192 10.51 0.42 7.21
N ASP A 193 10.12 -0.52 8.07
CA ASP A 193 9.83 -0.23 9.49
C ASP A 193 11.05 0.30 10.22
N ASP A 194 12.21 -0.33 10.05
CA ASP A 194 13.46 0.13 10.66
C ASP A 194 13.78 1.59 10.26
N LYS A 195 13.53 1.95 8.99
CA LYS A 195 13.71 3.32 8.49
C LYS A 195 12.66 4.29 9.02
N ARG A 196 11.39 3.85 9.17
CA ARG A 196 10.33 4.64 9.80
C ARG A 196 10.72 4.95 11.25
N ASP A 197 11.17 3.95 12.00
CA ASP A 197 11.54 4.10 13.41
C ASP A 197 12.77 5.00 13.56
N ALA A 198 13.75 4.86 12.68
CA ALA A 198 14.88 5.78 12.60
C ALA A 198 14.44 7.23 12.35
N LEU A 199 13.52 7.46 11.40
CA LEU A 199 12.97 8.80 11.15
C LEU A 199 12.19 9.33 12.35
N SER A 200 11.40 8.48 13.00
CA SER A 200 10.62 8.85 14.20
C SER A 200 11.49 9.20 15.40
N SER A 201 12.73 8.73 15.46
CA SER A 201 13.68 9.08 16.52
C SER A 201 14.20 10.51 16.42
N ILE A 202 14.06 11.15 15.25
CA ILE A 202 14.54 12.51 15.01
C ILE A 202 13.56 13.51 15.65
N PRO A 203 14.04 14.45 16.49
CA PRO A 203 13.18 15.44 17.15
C PRO A 203 12.38 16.29 16.15
N GLU A 204 11.10 16.50 16.41
CA GLU A 204 10.20 17.32 15.58
C GLU A 204 10.65 18.80 15.44
N ASN A 205 11.43 19.30 16.41
CA ASN A 205 12.00 20.65 16.36
C ASN A 205 13.25 20.76 15.47
N ASN A 206 13.75 19.65 14.91
CA ASN A 206 14.88 19.64 14.00
C ASN A 206 14.57 20.49 12.76
N SER A 207 15.40 21.51 12.51
CA SER A 207 15.17 22.46 11.41
C SER A 207 15.29 21.83 10.02
N ALA A 208 16.15 20.83 9.86
CA ALA A 208 16.31 20.07 8.62
C ALA A 208 15.07 19.19 8.36
N LEU A 209 14.55 18.51 9.39
CA LEU A 209 13.31 17.73 9.27
C LEU A 209 12.13 18.62 8.89
N ARG A 210 11.98 19.77 9.53
CA ARG A 210 10.92 20.75 9.20
C ARG A 210 11.03 21.24 7.74
N ARG A 211 12.25 21.50 7.26
CA ARG A 211 12.50 21.88 5.87
C ARG A 211 12.16 20.74 4.91
N ALA A 212 12.57 19.51 5.22
CA ALA A 212 12.25 18.33 4.43
C ALA A 212 10.73 18.08 4.35
N LYS A 213 9.99 18.20 5.46
CA LYS A 213 8.53 18.11 5.49
C LYS A 213 7.87 19.17 4.61
N LYS A 214 8.35 20.43 4.67
CA LYS A 214 7.84 21.51 3.80
C LYS A 214 8.10 21.22 2.31
N GLU A 215 9.29 20.73 1.97
CA GLU A 215 9.61 20.40 0.58
C GLU A 215 8.79 19.22 0.06
N ALA A 216 8.70 18.14 0.85
CA ALA A 216 7.91 16.95 0.52
C ALA A 216 6.43 17.29 0.29
N TYR A 217 5.88 18.29 1.00
CA TYR A 217 4.51 18.77 0.77
C TYR A 217 4.32 19.28 -0.67
N PHE A 218 5.23 20.12 -1.17
CA PHE A 218 5.16 20.62 -2.55
C PHE A 218 5.40 19.52 -3.58
N GLN A 219 6.36 18.63 -3.31
CA GLN A 219 6.67 17.48 -4.17
C GLN A 219 5.47 16.55 -4.30
N HIS A 220 4.79 16.24 -3.19
CA HIS A 220 3.60 15.41 -3.18
C HIS A 220 2.51 15.99 -4.08
N ILE A 221 2.20 17.28 -3.91
CA ILE A 221 1.19 17.96 -4.72
C ILE A 221 1.56 17.94 -6.20
N TYR A 222 2.78 18.35 -6.53
CA TYR A 222 3.29 18.35 -7.91
C TYR A 222 3.18 16.96 -8.56
N HIS A 223 3.67 15.92 -7.89
CA HIS A 223 3.71 14.59 -8.48
C HIS A 223 2.32 13.97 -8.66
N THR A 224 1.41 14.14 -7.69
CA THR A 224 0.08 13.53 -7.78
C THR A 224 -0.80 14.19 -8.85
N VAL A 225 -0.71 15.51 -9.08
CA VAL A 225 -1.43 16.15 -10.19
C VAL A 225 -0.77 15.84 -11.54
N ALA A 226 0.56 15.76 -11.58
CA ALA A 226 1.28 15.45 -12.81
C ALA A 226 1.06 14.00 -13.30
N ILE A 227 0.75 13.05 -12.41
CA ILE A 227 0.31 11.69 -12.78
C ILE A 227 -1.02 11.71 -13.56
N GLU A 228 -1.89 12.68 -13.27
CA GLU A 228 -3.18 12.86 -13.95
C GLU A 228 -3.07 13.71 -15.23
N GLY A 229 -1.87 14.23 -15.54
CA GLY A 229 -1.60 14.97 -16.78
C GLY A 229 -1.40 16.48 -16.62
N ASN A 230 -1.46 17.00 -15.39
CA ASN A 230 -1.16 18.41 -15.12
C ASN A 230 0.27 18.77 -15.56
N THR A 231 0.41 19.86 -16.31
CA THR A 231 1.64 20.28 -16.99
C THR A 231 2.44 21.33 -16.22
N MET A 232 2.01 21.71 -15.01
CA MET A 232 2.73 22.63 -14.15
C MET A 232 4.10 22.07 -13.75
N THR A 233 5.12 22.93 -13.69
CA THR A 233 6.41 22.55 -13.09
C THR A 233 6.31 22.56 -11.57
N LEU A 234 7.27 21.91 -10.91
CA LEU A 234 7.38 21.98 -9.45
C LEU A 234 7.51 23.42 -8.95
N GLN A 235 8.30 24.27 -9.63
CA GLN A 235 8.48 25.67 -9.24
C GLN A 235 7.18 26.48 -9.40
N GLN A 236 6.44 26.25 -10.48
CA GLN A 236 5.12 26.87 -10.68
C GLN A 236 4.13 26.41 -9.60
N THR A 237 4.08 25.11 -9.31
CA THR A 237 3.26 24.53 -8.25
C THR A 237 3.57 25.17 -6.89
N ARG A 238 4.86 25.29 -6.54
CA ARG A 238 5.30 25.96 -5.31
C ARG A 238 4.85 27.43 -5.27
N SER A 239 5.06 28.17 -6.36
CA SER A 239 4.67 29.59 -6.46
C SER A 239 3.17 29.77 -6.21
N ILE A 240 2.32 28.93 -6.82
CA ILE A 240 0.86 28.96 -6.62
C ILE A 240 0.50 28.74 -5.15
N LEU A 241 1.11 27.75 -4.50
CA LEU A 241 0.79 27.39 -3.11
C LEU A 241 1.24 28.42 -2.08
N GLU A 242 2.38 29.09 -2.34
CA GLU A 242 2.95 30.10 -1.45
C GLU A 242 2.33 31.49 -1.66
N THR A 243 2.18 31.92 -2.92
CA THR A 243 1.77 33.29 -3.26
C THR A 243 0.29 33.43 -3.59
N ARG A 244 -0.38 32.33 -3.98
CA ARG A 244 -1.74 32.32 -4.55
C ARG A 244 -1.87 33.14 -5.85
N ILE A 245 -0.76 33.45 -6.51
CA ILE A 245 -0.73 34.17 -7.79
C ILE A 245 -0.81 33.17 -8.94
N ALA A 246 -1.67 33.46 -9.92
CA ALA A 246 -1.82 32.64 -11.12
C ALA A 246 -0.59 32.74 -12.04
N ILE A 247 -0.27 31.64 -12.70
CA ILE A 247 0.79 31.52 -13.70
C ILE A 247 0.20 31.77 -15.08
N SER A 248 0.72 32.80 -15.76
CA SER A 248 0.29 33.15 -17.12
C SER A 248 0.56 32.02 -18.12
N GLY A 249 -0.38 31.80 -19.05
CA GLY A 249 -0.27 30.80 -20.12
C GLY A 249 -0.55 29.35 -19.71
N LYS A 250 -1.11 29.14 -18.51
CA LYS A 250 -1.51 27.82 -18.00
C LYS A 250 -3.02 27.74 -17.76
N SER A 251 -3.60 26.54 -17.80
CA SER A 251 -5.04 26.37 -17.63
C SER A 251 -5.48 26.74 -16.21
N ILE A 252 -6.67 27.33 -16.08
CA ILE A 252 -7.29 27.61 -14.77
C ILE A 252 -7.54 26.29 -14.02
N ASP A 253 -7.97 25.25 -14.74
CA ASP A 253 -8.22 23.93 -14.14
C ASP A 253 -6.94 23.38 -13.51
N GLU A 254 -5.79 23.48 -14.18
CA GLU A 254 -4.51 23.03 -13.64
C GLU A 254 -4.13 23.74 -12.33
N HIS A 255 -4.49 25.02 -12.17
CA HIS A 255 -4.32 25.75 -10.91
C HIS A 255 -5.28 25.24 -9.84
N ASN A 256 -6.54 25.05 -10.22
CA ASN A 256 -7.61 24.62 -9.32
C ASN A 256 -7.36 23.19 -8.80
N GLU A 257 -6.76 22.31 -9.59
CA GLU A 257 -6.33 20.98 -9.13
C GLU A 257 -5.27 21.05 -8.03
N ILE A 258 -4.27 21.93 -8.20
CA ILE A 258 -3.20 22.16 -7.21
C ILE A 258 -3.81 22.71 -5.91
N LEU A 259 -4.71 23.69 -6.02
CA LEU A 259 -5.38 24.32 -4.88
C LEU A 259 -6.34 23.35 -4.17
N GLY A 260 -7.07 22.54 -4.91
CA GLY A 260 -7.98 21.52 -4.37
C GLY A 260 -7.24 20.46 -3.57
N LEU A 261 -6.10 20.00 -4.08
CA LEU A 261 -5.27 19.05 -3.38
C LEU A 261 -4.59 19.65 -2.12
N ASP A 262 -4.14 20.91 -2.17
CA ASP A 262 -3.66 21.66 -1.00
C ASP A 262 -4.74 21.76 0.08
N ALA A 263 -5.98 22.06 -0.30
CA ALA A 263 -7.12 22.09 0.60
C ALA A 263 -7.40 20.71 1.22
N ALA A 264 -7.36 19.65 0.42
CA ALA A 264 -7.58 18.28 0.89
C ALA A 264 -6.50 17.81 1.87
N MET A 265 -5.22 18.07 1.58
CA MET A 265 -4.12 17.73 2.49
C MET A 265 -4.20 18.49 3.82
N LYS A 266 -4.55 19.79 3.79
CA LYS A 266 -4.77 20.57 5.02
C LYS A 266 -5.90 20.00 5.86
N TYR A 267 -6.99 19.58 5.23
CA TYR A 267 -8.10 18.93 5.91
C TYR A 267 -7.69 17.61 6.57
N ILE A 268 -6.97 16.74 5.84
CA ILE A 268 -6.43 15.49 6.38
C ILE A 268 -5.57 15.75 7.61
N ASN A 269 -4.59 16.67 7.50
CA ASN A 269 -3.64 16.95 8.58
C ASN A 269 -4.29 17.59 9.82
N SER A 270 -5.33 18.40 9.64
CA SER A 270 -5.99 19.12 10.73
C SER A 270 -7.13 18.35 11.38
N THR A 271 -7.84 17.52 10.62
CA THR A 271 -9.12 16.92 11.04
C THR A 271 -9.04 15.40 11.20
N LEU A 272 -8.36 14.71 10.28
CA LEU A 272 -8.43 13.24 10.20
C LEU A 272 -7.23 12.56 10.85
N LEU A 273 -6.04 13.13 10.74
CA LEU A 273 -4.78 12.47 11.13
C LEU A 273 -4.75 12.02 12.60
N TYR A 274 -5.24 12.85 13.52
CA TYR A 274 -5.22 12.56 14.97
C TYR A 274 -6.56 12.05 15.50
N ARG A 275 -7.50 11.72 14.62
CA ARG A 275 -8.83 11.24 15.00
C ARG A 275 -8.74 9.74 15.34
N LEU A 276 -9.03 9.41 16.60
CA LEU A 276 -9.04 8.02 17.13
C LEU A 276 -10.29 7.21 16.71
N ARG A 277 -11.05 7.68 15.72
CA ARG A 277 -12.29 7.02 15.25
C ARG A 277 -12.08 6.48 13.85
N ASP A 278 -12.86 5.46 13.53
CA ASP A 278 -12.95 4.82 12.22
C ASP A 278 -13.05 5.83 11.07
N ILE A 279 -12.45 5.47 9.94
CA ILE A 279 -12.66 6.22 8.70
C ILE A 279 -14.09 5.95 8.24
N THR A 280 -14.82 7.01 7.94
CA THR A 280 -16.21 6.95 7.52
C THR A 280 -16.33 7.23 6.02
N MET A 281 -17.48 6.86 5.44
CA MET A 281 -17.83 7.25 4.07
C MET A 281 -17.74 8.76 3.87
N GLY A 282 -18.24 9.52 4.87
CA GLY A 282 -18.24 10.97 4.85
C GLY A 282 -16.83 11.55 4.74
N ASP A 283 -15.84 10.94 5.38
CA ASP A 283 -14.45 11.41 5.28
C ASP A 283 -13.90 11.29 3.84
N ILE A 284 -14.20 10.19 3.14
CA ILE A 284 -13.78 10.00 1.74
C ILE A 284 -14.48 11.01 0.83
N LEU A 285 -15.79 11.22 1.02
CA LEU A 285 -16.54 12.23 0.26
C LEU A 285 -16.02 13.64 0.51
N GLU A 286 -15.64 13.97 1.75
CA GLU A 286 -15.16 15.29 2.16
C GLU A 286 -13.71 15.55 1.68
N ILE A 287 -12.88 14.51 1.59
CA ILE A 287 -11.59 14.54 0.86
C ILE A 287 -11.86 14.83 -0.62
N HIS A 288 -12.71 14.02 -1.27
CA HIS A 288 -13.00 14.16 -2.70
C HIS A 288 -13.58 15.54 -3.04
N LYS A 289 -14.48 16.05 -2.20
CA LYS A 289 -15.05 17.40 -2.33
C LYS A 289 -14.00 18.49 -2.36
N ARG A 290 -12.91 18.37 -1.57
CA ARG A 290 -11.80 19.33 -1.63
C ARG A 290 -10.93 19.14 -2.86
N VAL A 291 -10.64 17.88 -3.21
CA VAL A 291 -9.85 17.54 -4.40
C VAL A 291 -10.46 18.14 -5.66
N LEU A 292 -11.77 17.96 -5.85
CA LEU A 292 -12.46 18.37 -7.08
C LEU A 292 -13.16 19.73 -6.96
N GLY A 293 -13.43 20.23 -5.77
CA GLY A 293 -14.35 21.36 -5.56
C GLY A 293 -13.94 22.70 -6.19
N HIS A 294 -12.66 22.88 -6.57
CA HIS A 294 -12.23 24.06 -7.33
C HIS A 294 -12.34 23.86 -8.84
N VAL A 295 -12.39 22.62 -9.33
CA VAL A 295 -12.49 22.26 -10.76
C VAL A 295 -13.95 22.01 -11.12
N ASP A 296 -14.60 21.11 -10.39
CA ASP A 296 -16.01 20.76 -10.53
C ASP A 296 -16.70 20.74 -9.15
N PRO A 297 -17.26 21.87 -8.70
CA PRO A 297 -17.96 21.96 -7.42
C PRO A 297 -19.30 21.20 -7.40
N VAL A 298 -19.84 20.82 -8.55
CA VAL A 298 -21.13 20.09 -8.65
C VAL A 298 -20.90 18.61 -8.36
N GLU A 299 -19.88 18.02 -8.96
CA GLU A 299 -19.53 16.60 -8.78
C GLU A 299 -18.64 16.36 -7.53
N GLY A 300 -18.00 17.40 -7.00
CA GLY A 300 -17.16 17.33 -5.82
C GLY A 300 -17.88 16.74 -4.59
N GLY A 301 -17.42 15.56 -4.15
CA GLY A 301 -17.99 14.83 -3.02
C GLY A 301 -19.25 14.02 -3.32
N ASN A 302 -19.64 13.87 -4.59
CA ASN A 302 -20.79 13.09 -5.01
C ASN A 302 -20.36 11.84 -5.80
N PHE A 303 -21.05 10.72 -5.62
CA PHE A 303 -20.83 9.54 -6.45
C PHE A 303 -21.30 9.78 -7.88
N ARG A 304 -20.59 9.20 -8.85
CA ARG A 304 -20.97 9.27 -10.26
C ARG A 304 -22.31 8.59 -10.50
N ARG A 305 -23.06 9.13 -11.46
CA ARG A 305 -24.37 8.62 -11.89
C ARG A 305 -24.32 7.94 -13.25
N THR A 306 -23.17 8.00 -13.91
CA THR A 306 -22.95 7.50 -15.28
C THR A 306 -21.81 6.49 -15.29
N GLN A 307 -21.83 5.60 -16.28
CA GLN A 307 -20.71 4.69 -16.51
C GLN A 307 -19.53 5.42 -17.15
N VAL A 308 -18.31 5.01 -16.82
CA VAL A 308 -17.06 5.58 -17.33
C VAL A 308 -16.14 4.48 -17.87
N TYR A 309 -15.13 4.88 -18.64
CA TYR A 309 -14.10 3.98 -19.17
C TYR A 309 -12.72 4.53 -18.83
N VAL A 310 -11.89 3.73 -18.15
CA VAL A 310 -10.63 4.21 -17.56
C VAL A 310 -9.49 3.30 -18.02
N GLY A 311 -8.74 3.76 -19.02
CA GLY A 311 -7.44 3.17 -19.40
C GLY A 311 -7.47 1.67 -19.73
N GLY A 312 -8.58 1.12 -20.24
CA GLY A 312 -8.73 -0.31 -20.51
C GLY A 312 -9.66 -1.05 -19.55
N HIS A 313 -10.05 -0.41 -18.45
CA HIS A 313 -10.91 -0.98 -17.41
C HIS A 313 -12.29 -0.34 -17.42
N ILE A 314 -13.33 -1.16 -17.28
CA ILE A 314 -14.70 -0.75 -17.04
C ILE A 314 -14.99 -0.98 -15.56
N PRO A 315 -15.11 0.07 -14.74
CA PRO A 315 -15.46 -0.08 -13.34
C PRO A 315 -16.92 -0.51 -13.16
N PRO A 316 -17.32 -0.90 -11.93
CA PRO A 316 -18.70 -1.29 -11.61
C PRO A 316 -19.75 -0.27 -12.06
N GLY A 317 -21.01 -0.68 -12.25
CA GLY A 317 -22.08 0.24 -12.63
C GLY A 317 -22.40 1.26 -11.52
N PRO A 318 -22.95 2.45 -11.84
CA PRO A 318 -23.32 3.45 -10.83
C PRO A 318 -24.24 2.94 -9.71
N LEU A 319 -25.14 2.00 -10.03
CA LEU A 319 -26.05 1.39 -9.07
C LEU A 319 -25.35 0.50 -8.04
N GLU A 320 -24.16 -0.01 -8.35
CA GLU A 320 -23.39 -0.91 -7.49
C GLU A 320 -22.45 -0.15 -6.55
N ILE A 321 -22.12 1.12 -6.87
CA ILE A 321 -21.13 1.93 -6.15
C ILE A 321 -21.45 2.00 -4.66
N GLN A 322 -22.70 2.26 -4.29
CA GLN A 322 -23.07 2.42 -2.88
C GLN A 322 -22.81 1.13 -2.09
N GLY A 323 -23.22 -0.02 -2.63
CA GLY A 323 -23.00 -1.33 -1.99
C GLY A 323 -21.51 -1.68 -1.88
N LEU A 324 -20.75 -1.43 -2.94
CA LEU A 324 -19.30 -1.69 -2.96
C LEU A 324 -18.54 -0.77 -2.02
N MET A 325 -18.93 0.50 -1.92
CA MET A 325 -18.33 1.43 -0.97
C MET A 325 -18.66 1.04 0.47
N ILE A 326 -19.86 0.52 0.77
CA ILE A 326 -20.18 -0.03 2.10
C ILE A 326 -19.25 -1.20 2.43
N GLN A 327 -19.11 -2.17 1.53
CA GLN A 327 -18.19 -3.31 1.71
C GLN A 327 -16.73 -2.86 1.86
N PHE A 328 -16.34 -1.80 1.14
CA PHE A 328 -15.03 -1.19 1.29
C PHE A 328 -14.83 -0.61 2.68
N MET A 329 -15.82 0.11 3.23
CA MET A 329 -15.75 0.66 4.59
C MET A 329 -15.72 -0.43 5.67
N GLU A 330 -16.48 -1.50 5.49
CA GLU A 330 -16.46 -2.67 6.39
C GLU A 330 -15.07 -3.30 6.41
N TRP A 331 -14.47 -3.54 5.24
CA TRP A 331 -13.11 -4.04 5.14
C TRP A 331 -12.09 -3.06 5.74
N LEU A 332 -12.18 -1.77 5.42
CA LEU A 332 -11.23 -0.74 5.86
C LEU A 332 -11.14 -0.66 7.39
N ASN A 333 -12.26 -0.88 8.09
CA ASN A 333 -12.33 -0.83 9.55
C ASN A 333 -12.38 -2.23 10.20
N SER A 334 -12.11 -3.30 9.45
CA SER A 334 -12.07 -4.66 9.98
C SER A 334 -10.76 -4.97 10.72
N GLU A 335 -10.83 -5.81 11.75
CA GLU A 335 -9.64 -6.29 12.47
C GLU A 335 -8.64 -6.96 11.51
N ASP A 336 -9.13 -7.77 10.55
CA ASP A 336 -8.29 -8.43 9.54
C ASP A 336 -7.47 -7.43 8.70
N ALA A 337 -8.04 -6.26 8.39
CA ALA A 337 -7.34 -5.22 7.65
C ALA A 337 -6.33 -4.46 8.52
N LEU A 338 -6.67 -4.25 9.80
CA LEU A 338 -5.80 -3.59 10.79
C LEU A 338 -4.59 -4.47 11.18
N ASP A 339 -4.74 -5.79 11.12
CA ASP A 339 -3.65 -6.76 11.35
C ASP A 339 -2.65 -6.84 10.18
N LEU A 340 -2.98 -6.25 9.02
CA LEU A 340 -2.04 -6.16 7.90
C LEU A 340 -0.93 -5.15 8.22
N HIS A 341 0.26 -5.42 7.66
CA HIS A 341 1.34 -4.43 7.68
C HIS A 341 0.86 -3.08 7.08
N PRO A 342 1.12 -1.91 7.71
CA PRO A 342 0.52 -0.64 7.31
C PRO A 342 0.71 -0.26 5.83
N VAL A 343 1.91 -0.50 5.28
CA VAL A 343 2.19 -0.29 3.85
C VAL A 343 1.32 -1.16 2.94
N ARG A 344 1.10 -2.42 3.32
CA ARG A 344 0.23 -3.34 2.57
C ARG A 344 -1.22 -2.92 2.70
N TYR A 345 -1.67 -2.58 3.91
CA TYR A 345 -3.01 -2.07 4.19
C TYR A 345 -3.33 -0.83 3.34
N ALA A 346 -2.45 0.17 3.36
CA ALA A 346 -2.62 1.40 2.60
C ALA A 346 -2.61 1.17 1.07
N ALA A 347 -1.74 0.29 0.57
CA ALA A 347 -1.71 -0.09 -0.85
C ALA A 347 -3.00 -0.81 -1.29
N LEU A 348 -3.56 -1.69 -0.46
CA LEU A 348 -4.82 -2.37 -0.76
C LEU A 348 -6.01 -1.41 -0.69
N ALA A 349 -6.04 -0.50 0.28
CA ALA A 349 -7.07 0.53 0.39
C ALA A 349 -7.08 1.44 -0.84
N HIS A 350 -5.88 1.86 -1.27
CA HIS A 350 -5.70 2.59 -2.53
C HIS A 350 -6.27 1.81 -3.72
N TYR A 351 -5.82 0.57 -3.92
CA TYR A 351 -6.25 -0.25 -5.06
C TYR A 351 -7.77 -0.44 -5.08
N LYS A 352 -8.37 -0.81 -3.94
CA LYS A 352 -9.82 -1.04 -3.82
C LYS A 352 -10.63 0.19 -4.20
N LEU A 353 -10.24 1.38 -3.71
CA LEU A 353 -10.96 2.61 -4.05
C LEU A 353 -10.83 2.98 -5.54
N VAL A 354 -9.63 2.83 -6.13
CA VAL A 354 -9.42 3.05 -7.57
C VAL A 354 -10.25 2.07 -8.42
N HIS A 355 -10.34 0.81 -7.99
CA HIS A 355 -11.09 -0.23 -8.68
C HIS A 355 -12.61 0.00 -8.64
N ILE A 356 -13.17 0.41 -7.49
CA ILE A 356 -14.60 0.79 -7.39
C ILE A 356 -14.89 2.01 -8.27
N HIS A 357 -13.94 2.95 -8.34
CA HIS A 357 -14.02 4.17 -9.14
C HIS A 357 -15.31 4.97 -8.88
N PRO A 358 -15.58 5.38 -7.61
CA PRO A 358 -16.89 5.90 -7.22
C PRO A 358 -17.22 7.30 -7.75
N PHE A 359 -16.24 8.07 -8.24
CA PHE A 359 -16.41 9.46 -8.66
C PHE A 359 -16.27 9.63 -10.19
N VAL A 360 -16.76 10.75 -10.74
CA VAL A 360 -16.64 11.06 -12.18
C VAL A 360 -15.17 11.35 -12.55
N ASP A 361 -14.46 12.07 -11.68
CA ASP A 361 -13.02 12.34 -11.75
C ASP A 361 -12.47 12.38 -10.30
N GLY A 362 -11.16 12.49 -10.12
CA GLY A 362 -10.54 12.65 -8.79
C GLY A 362 -10.28 11.34 -8.06
N ASN A 363 -10.63 10.18 -8.64
CA ASN A 363 -10.45 8.86 -8.02
C ASN A 363 -8.99 8.56 -7.68
N GLY A 364 -8.06 8.78 -8.62
CA GLY A 364 -6.63 8.55 -8.39
C GLY A 364 -6.07 9.46 -7.30
N ARG A 365 -6.37 10.76 -7.35
CA ARG A 365 -5.94 11.76 -6.35
C ARG A 365 -6.48 11.44 -4.95
N THR A 366 -7.77 11.11 -4.86
CA THR A 366 -8.43 10.74 -3.59
C THR A 366 -7.86 9.45 -3.01
N SER A 367 -7.59 8.44 -3.86
CA SER A 367 -7.01 7.16 -3.42
C SER A 367 -5.59 7.31 -2.89
N ARG A 368 -4.77 8.15 -3.53
CA ARG A 368 -3.41 8.48 -3.03
C ARG A 368 -3.45 9.27 -1.72
N LEU A 369 -4.44 10.15 -1.55
CA LEU A 369 -4.65 10.86 -0.28
C LEU A 369 -5.12 9.92 0.84
N LEU A 370 -6.05 9.00 0.56
CA LEU A 370 -6.49 7.99 1.53
C LEU A 370 -5.32 7.09 1.94
N MET A 371 -4.54 6.61 0.98
CA MET A 371 -3.31 5.84 1.23
C MET A 371 -2.37 6.59 2.19
N ASN A 372 -2.13 7.88 1.93
CA ASN A 372 -1.25 8.68 2.77
C ASN A 372 -1.83 8.99 4.15
N LEU A 373 -3.14 9.17 4.29
CA LEU A 373 -3.80 9.26 5.60
C LEU A 373 -3.52 8.00 6.43
N LEU A 374 -3.73 6.81 5.86
CA LEU A 374 -3.52 5.54 6.55
C LEU A 374 -2.05 5.34 6.97
N LEU A 375 -1.11 5.65 6.07
CA LEU A 375 0.32 5.59 6.35
C LEU A 375 0.73 6.57 7.46
N MET A 376 0.21 7.80 7.42
CA MET A 376 0.51 8.82 8.41
C MET A 376 -0.09 8.49 9.79
N GLN A 377 -1.27 7.89 9.84
CA GLN A 377 -1.85 7.36 11.09
C GLN A 377 -0.97 6.25 11.69
N ALA A 378 -0.28 5.47 10.84
CA ALA A 378 0.68 4.45 11.25
C ALA A 378 2.12 4.97 11.46
N GLY A 379 2.33 6.29 11.45
CA GLY A 379 3.64 6.91 11.73
C GLY A 379 4.61 7.00 10.55
N TYR A 380 4.18 6.67 9.33
CA TYR A 380 4.99 6.87 8.12
C TYR A 380 4.81 8.28 7.56
N PRO A 381 5.82 8.84 6.87
CA PRO A 381 5.64 10.07 6.11
C PRO A 381 4.68 9.86 4.92
N PRO A 382 4.03 10.92 4.41
CA PRO A 382 3.21 10.83 3.20
C PRO A 382 4.08 10.40 2.01
N VAL A 383 3.69 9.31 1.35
CA VAL A 383 4.43 8.70 0.26
C VAL A 383 4.28 9.50 -1.02
N ILE A 384 5.40 9.68 -1.72
CA ILE A 384 5.47 10.38 -3.00
C ILE A 384 5.63 9.35 -4.12
N ILE A 385 4.56 9.16 -4.92
CA ILE A 385 4.65 8.41 -6.18
C ILE A 385 5.15 9.36 -7.25
N ALA A 386 6.40 9.19 -7.68
CA ALA A 386 7.03 10.08 -8.65
C ALA A 386 6.36 9.96 -10.04
N LYS A 387 6.15 11.10 -10.73
CA LYS A 387 5.47 11.14 -12.03
C LYS A 387 6.20 10.34 -13.12
N GLN A 388 7.50 10.19 -12.99
CA GLN A 388 8.36 9.39 -13.87
C GLN A 388 7.93 7.91 -13.86
N HIS A 389 7.37 7.45 -12.74
CA HIS A 389 6.87 6.09 -12.56
C HIS A 389 5.39 5.95 -12.93
N ARG A 390 4.76 6.93 -13.59
CA ARG A 390 3.35 6.88 -14.03
C ARG A 390 3.03 5.60 -14.79
N HIS A 391 3.92 5.18 -15.69
CA HIS A 391 3.75 3.95 -16.47
C HIS A 391 3.74 2.69 -15.58
N LEU A 392 4.70 2.56 -14.64
CA LEU A 392 4.74 1.45 -13.69
C LEU A 392 3.52 1.43 -12.77
N TYR A 393 3.08 2.60 -12.31
CA TYR A 393 1.90 2.74 -11.47
C TYR A 393 0.65 2.16 -12.16
N TYR A 394 0.38 2.55 -13.41
CA TYR A 394 -0.75 2.01 -14.17
C TYR A 394 -0.56 0.53 -14.54
N GLN A 395 0.66 0.11 -14.86
CA GLN A 395 0.97 -1.29 -15.13
C GLN A 395 0.64 -2.19 -13.93
N HIS A 396 1.04 -1.79 -12.72
CA HIS A 396 0.76 -2.57 -11.50
C HIS A 396 -0.71 -2.56 -11.11
N LEU A 397 -1.45 -1.47 -11.37
CA LEU A 397 -2.91 -1.46 -11.23
C LEU A 397 -3.59 -2.42 -12.21
N GLN A 398 -3.08 -2.50 -13.43
CA GLN A 398 -3.58 -3.45 -14.43
C GLN A 398 -3.31 -4.90 -14.00
N THR A 399 -2.10 -5.22 -13.53
CA THR A 399 -1.79 -6.55 -12.98
C THR A 399 -2.66 -6.89 -11.76
N ALA A 400 -2.98 -5.91 -10.93
CA ALA A 400 -3.90 -6.09 -9.81
C ALA A 400 -5.33 -6.42 -10.28
N ASN A 401 -5.82 -5.77 -11.33
CA ASN A 401 -7.11 -6.09 -11.96
C ASN A 401 -7.13 -7.50 -12.59
N GLU A 402 -5.98 -8.01 -13.01
CA GLU A 402 -5.80 -9.37 -13.53
C GLU A 402 -5.68 -10.42 -12.39
N GLY A 403 -5.66 -9.99 -11.13
CA GLY A 403 -5.76 -10.87 -9.96
C GLY A 403 -4.53 -10.91 -9.05
N ASP A 404 -3.41 -10.27 -9.41
CA ASP A 404 -2.23 -10.20 -8.55
C ASP A 404 -1.93 -8.77 -8.08
N VAL A 405 -2.29 -8.49 -6.82
CA VAL A 405 -2.08 -7.19 -6.17
C VAL A 405 -0.66 -6.99 -5.63
N ARG A 406 0.16 -8.05 -5.53
CA ARG A 406 1.47 -8.00 -4.87
C ARG A 406 2.45 -7.05 -5.57
N PRO A 407 2.54 -6.98 -6.91
CA PRO A 407 3.39 -5.99 -7.58
C PRO A 407 3.02 -4.55 -7.21
N PHE A 408 1.73 -4.24 -7.05
CA PHE A 408 1.29 -2.92 -6.61
C PHE A 408 1.71 -2.63 -5.15
N VAL A 409 1.55 -3.60 -4.25
CA VAL A 409 2.03 -3.47 -2.86
C VAL A 409 3.55 -3.22 -2.82
N ARG A 410 4.34 -3.97 -3.58
CA ARG A 410 5.81 -3.76 -3.68
C ARG A 410 6.15 -2.39 -4.24
N PHE A 411 5.41 -1.92 -5.24
CA PHE A 411 5.59 -0.58 -5.80
C PHE A 411 5.36 0.53 -4.78
N ILE A 412 4.31 0.41 -3.95
CA ILE A 412 4.04 1.34 -2.85
C ILE A 412 5.12 1.23 -1.77
N ALA A 413 5.55 0.01 -1.42
CA ALA A 413 6.65 -0.21 -0.47
C ALA A 413 7.95 0.46 -0.94
N GLN A 414 8.35 0.29 -2.19
CA GLN A 414 9.51 0.96 -2.77
C GLN A 414 9.36 2.50 -2.80
N SER A 415 8.16 3.00 -3.06
CA SER A 415 7.88 4.44 -3.02
C SER A 415 7.96 5.00 -1.59
N THR A 416 7.52 4.21 -0.61
CA THR A 416 7.63 4.50 0.83
C THR A 416 9.09 4.55 1.25
N GLU A 417 9.87 3.54 0.86
CA GLU A 417 11.30 3.47 1.16
C GLU A 417 12.07 4.66 0.56
N ARG A 418 11.82 5.02 -0.70
CA ARG A 418 12.43 6.19 -1.35
C ARG A 418 12.09 7.48 -0.60
N THR A 419 10.84 7.60 -0.13
CA THR A 419 10.39 8.75 0.65
C THR A 419 11.14 8.81 1.99
N LEU A 420 11.21 7.70 2.73
CA LEU A 420 11.96 7.61 4.00
C LEU A 420 13.44 7.93 3.81
N ASN A 421 14.08 7.37 2.77
CA ASN A 421 15.47 7.65 2.44
C ASN A 421 15.71 9.15 2.20
N LEU A 422 14.79 9.85 1.52
CA LEU A 422 14.88 11.31 1.32
C LEU A 422 14.89 12.05 2.66
N TYR A 423 13.96 11.70 3.56
CA TYR A 423 13.87 12.34 4.87
C TYR A 423 15.14 12.08 5.69
N LEU A 424 15.54 10.81 5.82
CA LEU A 424 16.74 10.42 6.57
C LEU A 424 18.00 11.09 6.03
N TRP A 425 18.14 11.13 4.70
CA TRP A 425 19.23 11.83 4.03
C TRP A 425 19.23 13.32 4.35
N ALA A 426 18.08 14.00 4.20
CA ALA A 426 17.96 15.44 4.44
C ALA A 426 18.20 15.83 5.91
N THR A 427 18.00 14.90 6.84
CA THR A 427 18.23 15.08 8.28
C THR A 427 19.60 14.60 8.76
N SER A 428 20.34 13.86 7.93
CA SER A 428 21.68 13.40 8.29
C SER A 428 22.65 14.59 8.31
N GLU A 429 23.34 14.76 9.44
CA GLU A 429 24.47 15.68 9.51
C GLU A 429 25.58 15.09 8.62
N PHE A 430 25.90 15.77 7.50
CA PHE A 430 26.98 15.43 6.55
C PHE A 430 26.76 14.29 5.53
N SER A 431 25.64 14.24 4.80
CA SER A 431 25.60 13.40 3.59
C SER A 431 26.11 14.14 2.34
N HIS A 432 27.23 13.65 1.79
CA HIS A 432 27.88 14.15 0.57
C HIS A 432 27.23 13.68 -0.74
N THR A 433 26.10 12.95 -0.71
CA THR A 433 25.48 12.37 -1.90
C THR A 433 23.97 12.60 -1.94
N VAL A 434 23.48 13.41 -2.87
CA VAL A 434 22.04 13.69 -3.05
C VAL A 434 21.32 12.47 -3.64
N PRO A 435 20.34 11.84 -2.96
CA PRO A 435 19.46 10.85 -3.57
C PRO A 435 18.50 11.61 -4.49
N ALA A 436 18.79 11.58 -5.79
CA ALA A 436 17.92 12.20 -6.78
C ALA A 436 16.60 11.42 -6.88
N ILE A 437 15.50 12.04 -6.47
CA ILE A 437 14.15 11.52 -6.75
C ILE A 437 13.90 11.64 -8.26
N GLY A 438 13.99 10.50 -8.96
CA GLY A 438 13.62 10.41 -10.37
C GLY A 438 14.76 10.12 -11.37
N LYS A 439 15.93 9.66 -10.94
CA LYS A 439 16.81 8.93 -11.87
C LYS A 439 16.29 7.51 -12.06
N PRO A 440 16.21 6.98 -13.30
CA PRO A 440 16.13 5.53 -13.47
C PRO A 440 17.38 4.95 -12.82
N HIS A 441 17.22 4.00 -11.90
CA HIS A 441 18.28 3.02 -11.72
C HIS A 441 18.35 2.26 -13.03
N ILE A 442 19.19 2.73 -13.95
CA ILE A 442 19.82 1.84 -14.91
C ILE A 442 20.70 0.97 -14.01
N LEU A 443 20.35 -0.31 -13.90
CA LEU A 443 21.28 -1.33 -13.43
C LEU A 443 22.45 -1.30 -14.42
N THR A 444 23.47 -0.49 -14.14
CA THR A 444 24.79 -0.67 -14.72
C THR A 444 25.45 -1.80 -13.97
N GLU A 445 25.98 -2.77 -14.70
CA GLU A 445 26.45 -4.09 -14.25
C GLU A 445 27.68 -4.08 -13.32
N ASP A 446 28.09 -2.95 -12.74
CA ASP A 446 29.42 -2.81 -12.12
C ASP A 446 29.43 -2.47 -10.62
N GLU A 447 28.32 -2.59 -9.89
CA GLU A 447 28.33 -2.49 -8.41
C GLU A 447 27.76 -3.75 -7.75
N PHE A 448 28.39 -4.89 -8.06
CA PHE A 448 28.50 -6.02 -7.14
C PHE A 448 29.97 -6.14 -6.76
N ASP A 449 30.40 -5.40 -5.74
CA ASP A 449 31.60 -5.77 -5.01
C ASP A 449 31.19 -6.63 -3.81
N ASP A 450 31.86 -7.76 -3.73
CA ASP A 450 31.73 -8.78 -2.72
C ASP A 450 31.92 -8.18 -1.32
N THR A 451 30.90 -8.23 -0.47
CA THR A 451 31.11 -8.57 0.95
C THR A 451 29.78 -8.80 1.69
N ILE A 452 29.76 -9.93 2.41
CA ILE A 452 28.82 -10.36 3.46
C ILE A 452 27.60 -11.18 2.99
N LEU A 453 27.86 -12.49 2.88
CA LEU A 453 27.06 -13.69 3.22
C LEU A 453 25.52 -13.56 3.29
#